data_AF-A0A7C1U0G8-F1
#
_entry.id   AF-A0A7C1U0G8-F1
#
_cell.length_a   1.000
_cell.length_b   1.000
_cell.length_c   1.000
_cell.angle_alpha   90.00
_cell.angle_beta   90.00
_cell.angle_gamma   90.00
#
_symmetry.space_group_name_H-M   'P 1'
#
loop_
_entity.id
_entity.type
_entity.pdbx_description
1 polymer ?
#
loop_
_entity_poly.entity_id
_entity_poly.type
_entity_poly.pdbx_seq_one_letter_code
_entity_poly.pdbx_strand_id
1 'polypeptide(L)'
;MAYLRHLFIVGLRSAHSLCPGESVLVPLLGVSMNWMPSTKTPTRGARSTPQPDPTPRTTKPAAKRASVSLSAGAHATRGYSDMIEPTQAIGNPAPGAPPAVAEPQQTNLETAQQFIGCLAGGGPVTFQTFDDAAPKRKYLTRIMHGTLAEHAGTLAQLNQQGAGIFIMINEGNLQGRKATDVTRVRAVFVDLDGAPLEPVLDCKLSPSIVVESSPGRFHAYWLCPGLSREQFKPVQQALAARFNGDVSVCDLPRVMRLPGFIHQKGAPFQTRIIK
;
A
#
# COMPACT_ATOMS: atom_id res chain seq x y z
N MET A 1 8.42 43.86 55.49
CA MET A 1 7.30 42.91 55.37
C MET A 1 7.13 42.62 53.88
N ALA A 2 7.14 41.41 53.32
CA ALA A 2 6.61 40.11 53.78
C ALA A 2 5.06 40.10 53.81
N TYR A 3 4.32 39.13 53.22
CA TYR A 3 4.68 37.99 52.35
C TYR A 3 3.35 37.42 51.71
N LEU A 4 3.42 36.25 51.05
CA LEU A 4 2.33 35.31 50.66
C LEU A 4 1.51 35.55 49.36
N ARG A 5 1.68 34.58 48.44
CA ARG A 5 0.66 33.76 47.72
C ARG A 5 -0.48 34.46 46.96
N HIS A 6 -0.62 34.21 45.66
CA HIS A 6 -0.97 32.86 45.17
C HIS A 6 -0.22 32.36 43.93
N LEU A 7 -0.19 31.04 43.81
CA LEU A 7 0.43 30.28 42.73
C LEU A 7 -0.67 29.42 42.08
N PHE A 8 -0.82 29.49 40.76
CA PHE A 8 -1.71 28.58 40.02
C PHE A 8 -0.88 27.59 39.21
N ILE A 9 -1.16 26.30 39.39
CA ILE A 9 -0.38 25.19 38.83
C ILE A 9 -1.11 24.56 37.65
N VAL A 10 -0.32 24.33 36.59
CA VAL A 10 -0.40 23.32 35.53
C VAL A 10 -1.69 22.49 35.43
N GLY A 11 -2.34 22.57 34.26
CA GLY A 11 -3.44 21.68 33.83
C GLY A 11 -3.24 21.04 32.45
N LEU A 12 -2.00 20.96 31.95
CA LEU A 12 -1.72 20.35 30.64
C LEU A 12 -2.04 18.85 30.67
N ARG A 13 -3.09 18.41 29.98
CA ARG A 13 -3.40 16.98 29.85
C ARG A 13 -2.48 16.33 28.81
N SER A 14 -1.86 15.22 29.21
CA SER A 14 -0.94 14.46 28.37
C SER A 14 -1.62 13.90 27.13
N ALA A 15 -1.14 14.29 25.95
CA ALA A 15 -1.29 13.48 24.75
C ALA A 15 -0.17 12.44 24.75
N HIS A 16 -0.52 11.15 24.75
CA HIS A 16 0.48 10.07 24.77
C HIS A 16 1.24 10.02 23.44
N SER A 17 2.45 10.59 23.43
CA SER A 17 3.38 10.49 22.30
C SER A 17 3.88 9.05 22.17
N LEU A 18 3.47 8.38 21.09
CA LEU A 18 3.95 7.06 20.68
C LEU A 18 4.82 7.16 19.41
N CYS A 19 5.83 8.03 19.43
CA CYS A 19 6.91 8.04 18.44
C CYS A 19 8.29 8.28 19.12
N PRO A 20 8.83 7.32 19.89
CA PRO A 20 10.21 7.37 20.37
C PRO A 20 11.20 6.90 19.30
N GLY A 21 12.29 7.65 19.12
CA GLY A 21 13.54 7.14 18.51
C GLY A 21 13.95 7.76 17.18
N GLU A 22 14.89 8.72 17.22
CA GLU A 22 15.77 8.99 16.08
C GLU A 22 16.64 7.75 15.81
N SER A 23 16.25 6.96 14.81
CA SER A 23 17.03 5.80 14.39
C SER A 23 18.09 6.22 13.37
N VAL A 24 19.33 6.41 13.84
CA VAL A 24 20.50 6.62 12.97
C VAL A 24 20.72 5.36 12.14
N LEU A 25 20.56 5.45 10.80
CA LEU A 25 20.35 4.28 9.94
C LEU A 25 21.33 4.19 8.76
N VAL A 26 22.53 3.65 9.04
CA VAL A 26 23.49 3.16 8.03
C VAL A 26 24.20 1.92 8.62
N PRO A 27 24.49 0.84 7.84
CA PRO A 27 24.15 0.56 6.45
C PRO A 27 23.03 -0.49 6.30
N LEU A 28 22.22 -0.36 5.24
CA LEU A 28 21.12 -1.29 4.92
C LEU A 28 21.55 -2.46 4.00
N LEU A 29 22.84 -2.61 3.72
CA LEU A 29 23.38 -3.54 2.72
C LEU A 29 24.57 -4.36 3.25
N GLY A 30 24.28 -5.51 3.84
CA GLY A 30 25.28 -6.53 4.19
C GLY A 30 25.67 -7.42 2.99
N VAL A 31 25.95 -6.82 1.82
CA VAL A 31 26.30 -7.55 0.59
C VAL A 31 27.59 -7.00 0.00
N SER A 32 28.67 -7.78 0.09
CA SER A 32 29.96 -7.42 -0.52
C SER A 32 29.95 -7.69 -2.02
N MET A 33 29.49 -6.71 -2.81
CA MET A 33 29.64 -6.73 -4.27
C MET A 33 30.97 -6.09 -4.70
N ASN A 34 31.99 -6.93 -4.89
CA ASN A 34 33.25 -6.53 -5.52
C ASN A 34 33.02 -6.18 -7.00
N TRP A 35 32.87 -4.90 -7.31
CA TRP A 35 32.86 -4.39 -8.68
C TRP A 35 34.15 -3.62 -8.99
N MET A 36 35.09 -4.27 -9.68
CA MET A 36 36.29 -3.60 -10.21
C MET A 36 36.00 -2.95 -11.57
N PRO A 37 36.29 -1.65 -11.78
CA PRO A 37 36.18 -1.01 -13.09
C PRO A 37 37.36 -1.40 -14.00
N SER A 38 37.10 -2.14 -15.07
CA SER A 38 38.10 -2.45 -16.10
C SER A 38 38.24 -1.30 -17.10
N THR A 39 39.35 -0.56 -17.02
CA THR A 39 39.61 0.62 -17.86
C THR A 39 40.26 0.26 -19.20
N LYS A 40 39.48 0.17 -20.30
CA LYS A 40 40.03 0.11 -21.67
C LYS A 40 39.20 0.89 -22.71
N THR A 41 39.80 1.98 -23.19
CA THR A 41 39.67 2.57 -24.54
C THR A 41 41.08 2.54 -25.18
N PRO A 42 41.29 2.78 -26.50
CA PRO A 42 40.40 3.25 -27.57
C PRO A 42 40.13 2.12 -28.62
N THR A 43 39.61 2.29 -29.86
CA THR A 43 39.99 3.20 -30.97
C THR A 43 38.90 3.28 -32.07
N ARG A 44 38.94 4.31 -32.93
CA ARG A 44 38.09 4.49 -34.13
C ARG A 44 38.30 3.40 -35.19
N GLY A 45 37.28 3.11 -36.01
CA GLY A 45 37.42 2.33 -37.25
C GLY A 45 36.22 2.37 -38.22
N ALA A 46 36.40 3.05 -39.36
CA ALA A 46 35.63 2.92 -40.62
C ALA A 46 34.10 3.19 -40.65
N ARG A 47 33.56 3.22 -41.89
CA ARG A 47 32.17 3.54 -42.28
C ARG A 47 31.85 2.80 -43.58
N SER A 48 30.67 2.18 -43.70
CA SER A 48 30.15 1.59 -44.95
C SER A 48 28.62 1.78 -45.05
N THR A 49 28.06 1.62 -46.25
CA THR A 49 26.70 2.07 -46.64
C THR A 49 25.67 0.94 -46.76
N PRO A 50 24.35 1.23 -46.73
CA PRO A 50 23.28 0.22 -46.64
C PRO A 50 22.59 -0.14 -47.97
N GLN A 51 21.98 -1.32 -48.02
CA GLN A 51 20.93 -1.75 -48.97
C GLN A 51 19.87 -2.65 -48.26
N PRO A 52 18.65 -2.86 -48.81
CA PRO A 52 17.46 -3.06 -47.97
C PRO A 52 16.63 -4.36 -48.20
N ASP A 53 15.66 -4.55 -47.28
CA ASP A 53 14.38 -5.29 -47.44
C ASP A 53 14.40 -6.84 -47.67
N PRO A 54 13.25 -7.56 -47.54
CA PRO A 54 11.88 -7.11 -47.19
C PRO A 54 11.22 -7.80 -45.97
N THR A 55 10.01 -7.33 -45.65
CA THR A 55 9.03 -7.86 -44.68
C THR A 55 8.23 -9.07 -45.25
N PRO A 56 7.21 -9.67 -44.58
CA PRO A 56 6.70 -9.51 -43.20
C PRO A 56 6.54 -10.83 -42.40
N ARG A 57 6.13 -10.75 -41.12
CA ARG A 57 5.74 -11.91 -40.30
C ARG A 57 4.22 -11.97 -40.09
N THR A 58 3.63 -13.13 -40.29
CA THR A 58 2.17 -13.39 -40.26
C THR A 58 1.61 -13.62 -38.85
N THR A 59 0.29 -13.53 -38.72
CA THR A 59 -0.49 -13.69 -37.47
C THR A 59 -1.36 -14.96 -37.49
N LYS A 60 -1.98 -15.29 -36.33
CA LYS A 60 -2.97 -16.37 -36.01
C LYS A 60 -2.38 -17.65 -35.39
N PRO A 61 -3.21 -18.45 -34.67
CA PRO A 61 -4.30 -18.06 -33.75
C PRO A 61 -4.29 -18.88 -32.43
N ALA A 62 -5.30 -18.67 -31.57
CA ALA A 62 -5.55 -19.51 -30.39
C ALA A 62 -6.19 -20.87 -30.77
N ALA A 63 -5.95 -21.89 -29.93
CA ALA A 63 -6.62 -23.19 -29.96
C ALA A 63 -7.62 -23.35 -28.80
N LYS A 64 -8.60 -24.25 -28.94
CA LYS A 64 -9.74 -24.39 -28.01
C LYS A 64 -10.10 -25.87 -27.83
N ARG A 65 -10.55 -26.25 -26.62
CA ARG A 65 -11.18 -27.53 -26.21
C ARG A 65 -10.37 -28.83 -26.37
N ALA A 66 -10.36 -29.59 -25.27
CA ALA A 66 -10.84 -30.97 -25.28
C ALA A 66 -11.65 -31.21 -23.99
N SER A 67 -12.57 -32.17 -24.00
CA SER A 67 -13.45 -32.50 -22.87
C SER A 67 -13.78 -33.98 -22.88
N VAL A 68 -13.63 -34.68 -21.75
CA VAL A 68 -14.00 -36.09 -21.58
C VAL A 68 -14.69 -36.26 -20.22
N SER A 69 -15.65 -37.19 -20.14
CA SER A 69 -16.51 -37.44 -18.98
C SER A 69 -16.44 -38.89 -18.49
N LEU A 70 -16.83 -39.09 -17.23
CA LEU A 70 -17.58 -40.22 -16.63
C LEU A 70 -17.94 -41.41 -17.57
N SER A 71 -17.93 -42.69 -17.16
CA SER A 71 -17.67 -43.38 -15.87
C SER A 71 -17.58 -44.92 -16.15
N ALA A 72 -17.62 -45.93 -15.27
CA ALA A 72 -17.96 -46.09 -13.84
C ALA A 72 -17.34 -47.40 -13.26
N GLY A 73 -17.59 -47.71 -11.98
CA GLY A 73 -17.31 -49.01 -11.33
C GLY A 73 -17.97 -49.09 -9.94
N ALA A 74 -18.39 -50.28 -9.48
CA ALA A 74 -19.26 -50.43 -8.31
C ALA A 74 -19.07 -51.75 -7.51
N HIS A 75 -19.65 -51.79 -6.30
CA HIS A 75 -19.71 -52.90 -5.31
C HIS A 75 -18.38 -53.27 -4.60
N ALA A 76 -18.36 -53.84 -3.38
CA ALA A 76 -19.24 -53.78 -2.19
C ALA A 76 -18.49 -54.51 -1.02
N THR A 77 -18.65 -54.19 0.27
CA THR A 77 -19.65 -54.76 1.19
C THR A 77 -19.24 -54.48 2.65
N ARG A 78 -20.19 -54.54 3.60
CA ARG A 78 -20.04 -54.55 5.09
C ARG A 78 -19.33 -53.32 5.74
N GLY A 79 -19.65 -52.93 6.96
CA GLY A 79 -20.72 -53.39 7.85
C GLY A 79 -20.26 -53.50 9.32
N TYR A 80 -20.48 -52.44 10.10
CA TYR A 80 -20.34 -52.46 11.56
C TYR A 80 -21.31 -51.44 12.17
N SER A 81 -21.85 -51.76 13.35
CA SER A 81 -22.67 -50.86 14.15
C SER A 81 -21.95 -50.60 15.46
N ASP A 82 -21.89 -49.35 15.92
CA ASP A 82 -22.21 -49.01 17.32
C ASP A 82 -22.19 -47.51 17.62
N MET A 83 -23.05 -47.13 18.57
CA MET A 83 -22.93 -46.03 19.56
C MET A 83 -22.39 -44.66 19.11
N ILE A 84 -23.30 -43.67 18.99
CA ILE A 84 -22.97 -42.23 19.05
C ILE A 84 -23.96 -41.53 20.01
N GLU A 85 -23.44 -40.67 20.89
CA GLU A 85 -24.17 -39.87 21.87
C GLU A 85 -24.94 -38.68 21.24
N PRO A 86 -25.96 -38.11 21.93
CA PRO A 86 -26.80 -37.05 21.36
C PRO A 86 -26.09 -35.69 21.24
N THR A 87 -25.34 -35.50 20.15
CA THR A 87 -24.87 -34.18 19.70
C THR A 87 -26.06 -33.22 19.55
N GLN A 88 -25.99 -32.05 20.20
CA GLN A 88 -27.05 -31.04 20.10
C GLN A 88 -27.16 -30.48 18.67
N ALA A 89 -28.40 -30.38 18.18
CA ALA A 89 -28.68 -29.91 16.83
C ALA A 89 -28.51 -28.37 16.73
N ILE A 90 -27.29 -27.93 16.42
CA ILE A 90 -27.07 -26.61 15.82
C ILE A 90 -27.77 -26.56 14.46
N GLY A 91 -28.94 -25.92 14.42
CA GLY A 91 -29.77 -25.85 13.21
C GLY A 91 -29.05 -25.10 12.09
N ASN A 92 -28.90 -25.74 10.93
CA ASN A 92 -28.43 -25.06 9.72
C ASN A 92 -29.39 -23.90 9.38
N PRO A 93 -28.87 -22.69 9.08
CA PRO A 93 -29.72 -21.56 8.73
C PRO A 93 -30.46 -21.82 7.40
N ALA A 94 -31.69 -21.34 7.30
CA ALA A 94 -32.55 -21.60 6.15
C ALA A 94 -31.97 -20.99 4.86
N PRO A 95 -31.93 -21.73 3.73
CA PRO A 95 -31.46 -21.21 2.46
C PRO A 95 -32.48 -20.20 1.89
N GLY A 96 -32.17 -18.91 1.98
CA GLY A 96 -33.05 -17.84 1.48
C GLY A 96 -32.93 -16.50 2.19
N ALA A 97 -32.21 -16.40 3.31
CA ALA A 97 -31.88 -15.11 3.88
C ALA A 97 -31.05 -14.27 2.87
N PRO A 98 -31.45 -13.04 2.52
CA PRO A 98 -30.57 -12.15 1.76
C PRO A 98 -29.30 -11.87 2.58
N PRO A 99 -28.15 -11.64 1.94
CA PRO A 99 -26.94 -11.27 2.66
C PRO A 99 -27.23 -10.01 3.49
N ALA A 100 -26.85 -10.05 4.78
CA ALA A 100 -27.05 -8.92 5.68
C ALA A 100 -26.47 -7.66 5.04
N VAL A 101 -27.31 -6.63 4.89
CA VAL A 101 -26.93 -5.40 4.21
C VAL A 101 -25.84 -4.75 5.06
N ALA A 102 -24.61 -4.73 4.56
CA ALA A 102 -23.49 -4.20 5.31
C ALA A 102 -23.74 -2.71 5.59
N GLU A 103 -23.71 -2.32 6.87
CA GLU A 103 -23.82 -0.93 7.31
C GLU A 103 -22.86 -0.05 6.48
N PRO A 104 -23.32 1.10 5.94
CA PRO A 104 -22.55 1.88 4.99
C PRO A 104 -21.28 2.42 5.64
N GLN A 105 -20.15 1.75 5.36
CA GLN A 105 -18.90 1.99 6.04
C GLN A 105 -18.44 3.45 5.84
N GLN A 106 -18.37 4.20 6.94
CA GLN A 106 -18.17 5.65 6.92
C GLN A 106 -16.68 6.02 6.92
N THR A 107 -16.34 7.15 6.28
CA THR A 107 -15.00 7.72 6.34
C THR A 107 -14.62 8.10 7.78
N ASN A 108 -13.54 7.53 8.30
CA ASN A 108 -12.94 7.87 9.58
C ASN A 108 -11.79 8.88 9.37
N LEU A 109 -12.07 10.16 9.55
CA LEU A 109 -11.08 11.23 9.36
C LEU A 109 -9.98 11.25 10.44
N GLU A 110 -10.22 10.71 11.63
CA GLU A 110 -9.21 10.61 12.70
C GLU A 110 -8.07 9.67 12.31
N THR A 111 -8.37 8.54 11.67
CA THR A 111 -7.38 7.60 11.14
C THR A 111 -6.53 8.23 10.03
N ALA A 112 -7.16 9.04 9.17
CA ALA A 112 -6.45 9.82 8.16
C ALA A 112 -5.53 10.88 8.80
N GLN A 113 -6.01 11.55 9.84
CA GLN A 113 -5.26 12.56 10.59
C GLN A 113 -4.08 11.96 11.37
N GLN A 114 -4.24 10.75 11.93
CA GLN A 114 -3.17 9.98 12.56
C GLN A 114 -2.08 9.61 11.54
N PHE A 115 -2.47 9.07 10.37
CA PHE A 115 -1.51 8.72 9.31
C PHE A 115 -0.70 9.94 8.84
N ILE A 116 -1.38 11.07 8.61
CA ILE A 116 -0.74 12.34 8.20
C ILE A 116 0.07 12.97 9.35
N GLY A 117 -0.32 12.72 10.60
CA GLY A 117 0.46 13.06 11.79
C GLY A 117 1.81 12.34 11.81
N CYS A 118 1.81 11.00 11.75
CA CYS A 118 3.03 10.19 11.77
C CYS A 118 3.92 10.43 10.53
N LEU A 119 3.31 10.58 9.35
CA LEU A 119 4.06 10.76 8.09
C LEU A 119 4.62 12.18 7.92
N ALA A 120 3.81 13.21 8.20
CA ALA A 120 4.05 14.59 7.77
C ALA A 120 3.88 15.64 8.89
N GLY A 121 3.74 15.22 10.15
CA GLY A 121 3.56 16.14 11.29
C GLY A 121 2.25 16.93 11.25
N GLY A 122 1.24 16.47 10.50
CA GLY A 122 0.00 17.22 10.26
C GLY A 122 0.12 18.36 9.22
N GLY A 123 1.30 18.56 8.62
CA GLY A 123 1.53 19.59 7.61
C GLY A 123 0.80 19.35 6.26
N PRO A 124 0.89 20.29 5.31
CA PRO A 124 0.27 20.13 4.00
C PRO A 124 0.92 19.00 3.19
N VAL A 125 0.08 18.29 2.43
CA VAL A 125 0.43 17.12 1.64
C VAL A 125 -0.18 17.20 0.24
N THR A 126 0.15 16.23 -0.62
CA THR A 126 -0.50 16.05 -1.92
C THR A 126 -1.45 14.86 -1.84
N PHE A 127 -2.75 15.13 -1.91
CA PHE A 127 -3.78 14.12 -2.11
C PHE A 127 -3.93 13.80 -3.60
N GLN A 128 -4.27 12.55 -3.88
CA GLN A 128 -4.71 12.08 -5.19
C GLN A 128 -5.99 11.27 -5.01
N THR A 129 -6.98 11.52 -5.86
CA THR A 129 -8.14 10.64 -6.00
C THR A 129 -8.10 9.94 -7.35
N PHE A 130 -8.66 8.73 -7.42
CA PHE A 130 -8.90 8.00 -8.66
C PHE A 130 -10.28 7.34 -8.58
N ASP A 131 -11.02 7.26 -9.68
CA ASP A 131 -12.20 6.39 -9.71
C ASP A 131 -11.76 4.92 -9.48
N ASP A 132 -12.33 4.23 -8.49
CA ASP A 132 -12.05 2.81 -8.25
C ASP A 132 -12.86 1.91 -9.20
N ALA A 133 -14.05 2.33 -9.63
CA ALA A 133 -14.95 1.59 -10.51
C ALA A 133 -14.44 1.52 -11.96
N ALA A 134 -15.14 0.79 -12.82
CA ALA A 134 -14.93 0.81 -14.28
C ALA A 134 -16.30 0.93 -14.99
N PRO A 135 -16.43 1.75 -16.05
CA PRO A 135 -15.42 2.61 -16.68
C PRO A 135 -15.02 3.81 -15.81
N LYS A 136 -13.81 4.36 -16.03
CA LYS A 136 -13.23 5.43 -15.20
C LYS A 136 -13.84 6.81 -15.48
N ARG A 137 -14.52 7.37 -14.48
CA ARG A 137 -15.16 8.69 -14.49
C ARG A 137 -14.13 9.79 -14.20
N LYS A 138 -13.79 10.58 -15.23
CA LYS A 138 -12.70 11.59 -15.16
C LYS A 138 -12.82 12.59 -14.00
N TYR A 139 -14.04 12.98 -13.61
CA TYR A 139 -14.26 13.97 -12.54
C TYR A 139 -13.84 13.48 -11.14
N LEU A 140 -13.70 12.16 -10.94
CA LEU A 140 -13.22 11.56 -9.69
C LEU A 140 -11.69 11.48 -9.62
N THR A 141 -10.97 11.85 -10.68
CA THR A 141 -9.50 11.87 -10.68
C THR A 141 -8.99 13.30 -10.46
N ARG A 142 -8.59 13.62 -9.23
CA ARG A 142 -8.14 14.96 -8.82
C ARG A 142 -6.80 14.89 -8.09
N ILE A 143 -5.95 15.89 -8.31
CA ILE A 143 -4.81 16.21 -7.45
C ILE A 143 -5.23 17.40 -6.59
N MET A 144 -4.95 17.36 -5.29
CA MET A 144 -5.28 18.44 -4.36
C MET A 144 -4.12 18.62 -3.38
N HIS A 145 -3.65 19.87 -3.20
CA HIS A 145 -2.55 20.21 -2.31
C HIS A 145 -3.08 20.97 -1.10
N GLY A 146 -2.62 20.63 0.10
CA GLY A 146 -3.05 21.27 1.35
C GLY A 146 -3.11 20.30 2.53
N THR A 147 -3.66 20.76 3.65
CA THR A 147 -3.90 19.96 4.86
C THR A 147 -5.13 19.04 4.69
N LEU A 148 -5.29 18.09 5.62
CA LEU A 148 -6.52 17.29 5.69
C LEU A 148 -7.75 18.16 5.99
N ALA A 149 -7.62 19.18 6.86
CA ALA A 149 -8.72 20.04 7.26
C ALA A 149 -9.34 20.82 6.07
N GLU A 150 -8.52 21.34 5.17
CA GLU A 150 -8.99 22.06 3.97
C GLU A 150 -9.73 21.15 2.98
N HIS A 151 -9.33 19.87 2.88
CA HIS A 151 -9.82 18.97 1.83
C HIS A 151 -10.79 17.89 2.33
N ALA A 152 -10.97 17.70 3.64
CA ALA A 152 -11.72 16.59 4.23
C ALA A 152 -13.13 16.39 3.64
N GLY A 153 -13.93 17.46 3.53
CA GLY A 153 -15.27 17.38 2.94
C GLY A 153 -15.26 16.96 1.46
N THR A 154 -14.33 17.52 0.68
CA THR A 154 -14.13 17.16 -0.73
C THR A 154 -13.68 15.71 -0.88
N LEU A 155 -12.75 15.25 -0.04
CA LEU A 155 -12.24 13.87 -0.05
C LEU A 155 -13.34 12.87 0.31
N ALA A 156 -14.14 13.16 1.35
CA ALA A 156 -15.28 12.32 1.74
C ALA A 156 -16.35 12.26 0.64
N GLN A 157 -16.71 13.39 0.03
CA GLN A 157 -17.68 13.45 -1.07
C GLN A 157 -17.20 12.63 -2.29
N LEU A 158 -15.93 12.75 -2.67
CA LEU A 158 -15.35 11.95 -3.75
C LEU A 158 -15.34 10.45 -3.40
N ASN A 159 -15.04 10.10 -2.15
CA ASN A 159 -15.02 8.72 -1.70
C ASN A 159 -16.41 8.07 -1.70
N GLN A 160 -17.44 8.80 -1.27
CA GLN A 160 -18.85 8.41 -1.38
C GLN A 160 -19.29 8.18 -2.85
N GLN A 161 -18.76 8.97 -3.79
CA GLN A 161 -19.02 8.80 -5.23
C GLN A 161 -18.24 7.62 -5.87
N GLY A 162 -17.41 6.90 -5.10
CA GLY A 162 -16.63 5.74 -5.56
C GLY A 162 -15.18 6.06 -5.94
N ALA A 163 -14.63 7.20 -5.52
CA ALA A 163 -13.20 7.47 -5.69
C ALA A 163 -12.38 6.79 -4.59
N GLY A 164 -11.33 6.07 -4.96
CA GLY A 164 -10.25 5.72 -4.06
C GLY A 164 -9.46 6.96 -3.66
N ILE A 165 -9.16 7.10 -2.37
CA ILE A 165 -8.41 8.23 -1.81
C ILE A 165 -6.98 7.81 -1.48
N PHE A 166 -6.01 8.61 -1.92
CA PHE A 166 -4.58 8.34 -1.84
C PHE A 166 -3.81 9.58 -1.42
N ILE A 167 -2.61 9.38 -0.87
CA ILE A 167 -1.68 10.40 -0.39
C ILE A 167 -0.28 10.14 -0.96
N MET A 168 0.41 11.20 -1.40
CA MET A 168 1.79 11.11 -1.85
C MET A 168 2.71 10.94 -0.64
N ILE A 169 3.47 9.84 -0.61
CA ILE A 169 4.21 9.47 0.61
C ILE A 169 5.42 10.38 0.85
N ASN A 170 6.15 10.74 -0.20
CA ASN A 170 7.24 11.70 -0.11
C ASN A 170 6.75 13.15 -0.26
N GLU A 171 7.50 14.08 0.31
CA GLU A 171 7.13 15.49 0.34
C GLU A 171 7.32 16.13 -1.04
N GLY A 172 6.37 16.96 -1.46
CA GLY A 172 6.43 17.71 -2.72
C GLY A 172 6.38 19.22 -2.51
N ASN A 173 6.80 19.95 -3.54
CA ASN A 173 6.75 21.41 -3.66
C ASN A 173 5.33 22.01 -3.76
N LEU A 174 4.29 21.19 -3.54
CA LEU A 174 2.85 21.51 -3.67
C LEU A 174 2.41 22.10 -5.03
N GLN A 175 3.18 21.88 -6.08
CA GLN A 175 2.89 22.31 -7.46
C GLN A 175 2.66 21.15 -8.44
N GLY A 176 2.90 19.90 -8.01
CA GLY A 176 2.77 18.73 -8.87
C GLY A 176 3.05 17.38 -8.21
N ARG A 177 3.34 16.40 -9.07
CA ARG A 177 3.53 14.96 -8.76
C ARG A 177 4.57 14.28 -9.66
N LYS A 178 5.50 15.03 -10.25
CA LYS A 178 6.67 14.48 -10.96
C LYS A 178 7.78 14.18 -9.96
N ALA A 179 8.77 13.36 -10.34
CA ALA A 179 9.95 13.12 -9.51
C ALA A 179 10.79 14.40 -9.25
N THR A 180 10.70 15.39 -10.14
CA THR A 180 11.26 16.74 -9.96
C THR A 180 10.60 17.52 -8.84
N ASP A 181 9.30 17.27 -8.62
CA ASP A 181 8.44 18.05 -7.72
C ASP A 181 8.60 17.58 -6.26
N VAL A 182 9.16 16.38 -6.05
CA VAL A 182 9.47 15.80 -4.73
C VAL A 182 10.70 16.49 -4.14
N THR A 183 10.55 17.08 -2.95
CA THR A 183 11.59 17.84 -2.25
C THR A 183 12.37 16.98 -1.24
N ARG A 184 11.69 16.06 -0.53
CA ARG A 184 12.27 15.25 0.56
C ARG A 184 11.61 13.87 0.63
N VAL A 185 12.41 12.83 0.89
CA VAL A 185 11.90 11.50 1.25
C VAL A 185 11.32 11.56 2.67
N ARG A 186 10.10 11.06 2.88
CA ARG A 186 9.53 10.90 4.23
C ARG A 186 9.68 9.47 4.74
N ALA A 187 9.44 8.48 3.87
CA ALA A 187 9.45 7.07 4.20
C ALA A 187 9.82 6.21 2.99
N VAL A 188 10.41 5.04 3.25
CA VAL A 188 10.42 3.88 2.33
C VAL A 188 9.34 2.90 2.78
N PHE A 189 8.83 2.09 1.86
CA PHE A 189 7.63 1.30 2.10
C PHE A 189 7.57 0.04 1.22
N VAL A 190 6.74 -0.92 1.58
CA VAL A 190 6.40 -2.05 0.72
C VAL A 190 4.89 -2.09 0.52
N ASP A 191 4.45 -2.37 -0.70
CA ASP A 191 3.11 -2.87 -1.00
C ASP A 191 3.25 -4.38 -1.21
N LEU A 192 2.61 -5.18 -0.35
CA LEU A 192 2.80 -6.63 -0.37
C LEU A 192 1.97 -7.34 -1.46
N ASP A 193 0.92 -6.71 -2.00
CA ASP A 193 -0.06 -7.26 -2.97
C ASP A 193 -0.60 -8.70 -2.67
N GLY A 194 -0.39 -9.22 -1.46
CA GLY A 194 -0.75 -10.57 -1.03
C GLY A 194 0.38 -11.45 -0.54
N ALA A 195 1.63 -10.98 -0.54
CA ALA A 195 2.70 -11.56 0.26
C ALA A 195 2.37 -11.47 1.77
N PRO A 196 2.87 -12.41 2.60
CA PRO A 196 2.59 -12.45 4.04
C PRO A 196 3.15 -11.23 4.78
N LEU A 197 2.46 -10.82 5.85
CA LEU A 197 2.83 -9.65 6.66
C LEU A 197 3.83 -10.01 7.77
N GLU A 198 3.82 -11.25 8.22
CA GLU A 198 4.61 -11.76 9.34
C GLU A 198 6.12 -11.51 9.17
N PRO A 199 6.75 -11.80 8.00
CA PRO A 199 8.18 -11.52 7.80
C PRO A 199 8.57 -10.04 7.86
N VAL A 200 7.60 -9.13 7.63
CA VAL A 200 7.80 -7.67 7.75
C VAL A 200 7.75 -7.23 9.21
N LEU A 201 6.86 -7.81 10.01
CA LEU A 201 6.74 -7.52 11.44
C LEU A 201 7.93 -8.06 12.24
N ASP A 202 8.36 -9.28 11.92
CA ASP A 202 9.51 -9.99 12.52
C ASP A 202 10.87 -9.40 12.10
N CYS A 203 10.89 -8.40 11.20
CA CYS A 203 12.12 -7.74 10.81
C CYS A 203 12.73 -6.95 11.98
N LYS A 204 14.05 -7.12 12.22
CA LYS A 204 14.82 -6.38 13.24
C LYS A 204 14.58 -4.86 13.18
N LEU A 205 14.39 -4.31 11.98
CA LEU A 205 13.86 -2.96 11.81
C LEU A 205 12.36 -3.08 11.53
N SER A 206 11.55 -3.06 12.57
CA SER A 206 10.09 -3.15 12.44
C SER A 206 9.53 -1.87 11.79
N PRO A 207 8.46 -1.94 10.97
CA PRO A 207 7.87 -0.77 10.35
C PRO A 207 7.28 0.21 11.37
N SER A 208 7.35 1.50 11.04
CA SER A 208 6.81 2.63 11.80
C SER A 208 5.29 2.74 11.70
N ILE A 209 4.71 2.28 10.57
CA ILE A 209 3.26 2.24 10.32
C ILE A 209 2.97 0.99 9.49
N VAL A 210 1.89 0.27 9.78
CA VAL A 210 1.32 -0.76 8.88
C VAL A 210 -0.15 -0.46 8.61
N VAL A 211 -0.52 -0.57 7.33
CA VAL A 211 -1.87 -0.30 6.82
C VAL A 211 -2.40 -1.55 6.15
N GLU A 212 -3.60 -1.99 6.51
CA GLU A 212 -4.38 -2.91 5.69
C GLU A 212 -5.16 -2.08 4.65
N SER A 213 -4.88 -2.32 3.37
CA SER A 213 -5.39 -1.51 2.26
C SER A 213 -6.63 -2.10 1.60
N SER A 214 -6.77 -3.42 1.65
CA SER A 214 -8.00 -4.20 1.48
C SER A 214 -7.83 -5.54 2.24
N PRO A 215 -8.86 -6.39 2.41
CA PRO A 215 -8.75 -7.59 3.25
C PRO A 215 -7.57 -8.49 2.88
N GLY A 216 -6.61 -8.65 3.81
CA GLY A 216 -5.40 -9.42 3.59
C GLY A 216 -4.46 -8.84 2.50
N ARG A 217 -4.50 -7.53 2.25
CA ARG A 217 -3.51 -6.75 1.48
C ARG A 217 -2.94 -5.66 2.39
N PHE A 218 -1.61 -5.56 2.47
CA PHE A 218 -0.96 -4.67 3.43
C PHE A 218 0.11 -3.79 2.78
N HIS A 219 0.22 -2.56 3.27
CA HIS A 219 1.40 -1.71 3.08
C HIS A 219 2.12 -1.54 4.42
N ALA A 220 3.45 -1.54 4.41
CA ALA A 220 4.25 -1.21 5.60
C ALA A 220 5.23 -0.08 5.28
N TYR A 221 5.44 0.83 6.23
CA TYR A 221 6.20 2.07 6.06
C TYR A 221 7.28 2.20 7.14
N TRP A 222 8.47 2.63 6.73
CA TRP A 222 9.57 2.99 7.62
C TRP A 222 9.89 4.47 7.42
N LEU A 223 9.67 5.29 8.44
CA LEU A 223 9.98 6.72 8.40
C LEU A 223 11.51 6.91 8.31
N CYS A 224 11.97 7.61 7.29
CA CYS A 224 13.40 7.78 6.99
C CYS A 224 13.72 9.18 6.43
N PRO A 225 13.45 10.27 7.18
CA PRO A 225 13.55 11.65 6.69
C PRO A 225 14.96 12.11 6.26
N GLY A 226 16.00 11.31 6.57
CA GLY A 226 17.39 11.54 6.14
C GLY A 226 17.82 10.78 4.87
N LEU A 227 16.95 9.98 4.24
CA LEU A 227 17.30 9.25 3.02
C LEU A 227 17.32 10.18 1.80
N SER A 228 18.35 10.07 0.95
CA SER A 228 18.45 10.87 -0.27
C SER A 228 17.44 10.45 -1.33
N ARG A 229 17.06 11.37 -2.22
CA ARG A 229 16.12 11.11 -3.33
C ARG A 229 16.68 10.08 -4.33
N GLU A 230 18.00 10.05 -4.46
CA GLU A 230 18.78 9.17 -5.32
C GLU A 230 18.87 7.77 -4.70
N GLN A 231 19.01 7.69 -3.38
CA GLN A 231 19.01 6.43 -2.61
C GLN A 231 17.62 5.77 -2.53
N PHE A 232 16.54 6.55 -2.62
CA PHE A 232 15.16 6.06 -2.47
C PHE A 232 14.87 4.84 -3.34
N LYS A 233 15.04 4.94 -4.67
CA LYS A 233 14.65 3.86 -5.59
C LYS A 233 15.43 2.55 -5.35
N PRO A 234 16.77 2.54 -5.23
CA PRO A 234 17.52 1.33 -4.88
C PRO A 234 17.05 0.67 -3.57
N VAL A 235 16.85 1.45 -2.50
CA VAL A 235 16.38 0.93 -1.20
C VAL A 235 14.97 0.36 -1.33
N GLN A 236 14.07 1.09 -1.98
CA GLN A 236 12.68 0.74 -2.22
C GLN A 236 12.55 -0.57 -3.04
N GLN A 237 13.39 -0.76 -4.07
CA GLN A 237 13.43 -2.02 -4.84
C GLN A 237 14.00 -3.19 -4.02
N ALA A 238 15.05 -2.97 -3.22
CA ALA A 238 15.60 -4.00 -2.34
C ALA A 238 14.61 -4.41 -1.23
N LEU A 239 13.82 -3.46 -0.72
CA LEU A 239 12.78 -3.65 0.28
C LEU A 239 11.61 -4.49 -0.27
N ALA A 240 11.12 -4.17 -1.47
CA ALA A 240 10.11 -4.96 -2.17
C ALA A 240 10.60 -6.39 -2.45
N ALA A 241 11.82 -6.55 -2.98
CA ALA A 241 12.42 -7.85 -3.26
C ALA A 241 12.64 -8.72 -2.00
N ARG A 242 12.98 -8.10 -0.85
CA ARG A 242 13.15 -8.77 0.44
C ARG A 242 11.86 -9.38 1.00
N PHE A 243 10.72 -8.76 0.71
CA PHE A 243 9.42 -9.12 1.27
C PHE A 243 8.38 -9.55 0.23
N ASN A 244 8.83 -9.92 -0.98
CA ASN A 244 7.99 -10.37 -2.09
C ASN A 244 6.87 -9.40 -2.52
N GLY A 245 7.03 -8.09 -2.24
CA GLY A 245 6.09 -7.03 -2.63
C GLY A 245 6.31 -6.49 -4.05
N ASP A 246 5.44 -5.57 -4.49
CA ASP A 246 5.50 -5.03 -5.85
C ASP A 246 6.70 -4.10 -6.07
N VAL A 247 7.67 -4.61 -6.84
CA VAL A 247 8.87 -3.88 -7.29
C VAL A 247 8.58 -2.69 -8.21
N SER A 248 7.35 -2.56 -8.75
CA SER A 248 6.91 -1.38 -9.50
C SER A 248 6.69 -0.15 -8.61
N VAL A 249 6.47 -0.34 -7.30
CA VAL A 249 6.24 0.71 -6.31
C VAL A 249 7.58 1.37 -5.91
N CYS A 250 8.30 1.94 -6.88
CA CYS A 250 9.66 2.45 -6.70
C CYS A 250 9.95 3.88 -7.22
N ASP A 251 8.91 4.68 -7.49
CA ASP A 251 9.04 6.08 -7.88
C ASP A 251 8.86 7.06 -6.71
N LEU A 252 9.62 8.15 -6.72
CA LEU A 252 9.59 9.19 -5.67
C LEU A 252 8.19 9.78 -5.38
N PRO A 253 7.36 10.18 -6.38
CA PRO A 253 6.05 10.79 -6.16
C PRO A 253 4.91 9.77 -5.99
N ARG A 254 5.22 8.51 -5.67
CA ARG A 254 4.23 7.44 -5.49
C ARG A 254 3.18 7.83 -4.45
N VAL A 255 1.92 7.55 -4.80
CA VAL A 255 0.78 7.67 -3.90
C VAL A 255 0.35 6.28 -3.42
N MET A 256 0.00 6.17 -2.13
CA MET A 256 -0.58 4.96 -1.53
C MET A 256 -1.97 5.29 -0.95
N ARG A 257 -2.80 4.27 -0.69
CA ARG A 257 -4.11 4.45 -0.05
C ARG A 257 -3.96 5.22 1.26
N LEU A 258 -4.82 6.22 1.48
CA LEU A 258 -4.88 6.96 2.73
C LEU A 258 -5.83 6.25 3.70
N PRO A 259 -5.37 5.80 4.89
CA PRO A 259 -6.24 5.23 5.90
C PRO A 259 -7.40 6.14 6.31
N GLY A 260 -8.48 5.54 6.78
CA GLY A 260 -9.74 6.22 7.11
C GLY A 260 -10.74 6.29 5.97
N PHE A 261 -10.31 6.15 4.71
CA PHE A 261 -11.19 6.16 3.53
C PHE A 261 -11.54 4.75 3.03
N ILE A 262 -12.64 4.65 2.29
CA ILE A 262 -13.15 3.39 1.77
C ILE A 262 -12.42 3.01 0.47
N HIS A 263 -11.94 1.78 0.40
CA HIS A 263 -11.52 1.10 -0.81
C HIS A 263 -12.77 0.65 -1.57
N GLN A 264 -13.04 1.23 -2.73
CA GLN A 264 -14.32 1.06 -3.46
C GLN A 264 -14.20 0.07 -4.64
N LYS A 265 -13.01 -0.55 -4.82
CA LYS A 265 -12.74 -1.57 -5.84
C LYS A 265 -13.11 -2.97 -5.32
N GLY A 266 -14.36 -3.38 -5.54
CA GLY A 266 -14.88 -4.69 -5.13
C GLY A 266 -15.86 -4.55 -3.96
N ALA A 267 -15.76 -5.41 -2.96
CA ALA A 267 -16.48 -5.22 -1.70
C ALA A 267 -15.88 -3.99 -0.97
N PRO A 268 -16.71 -3.03 -0.49
CA PRO A 268 -16.22 -1.88 0.26
C PRO A 268 -15.41 -2.29 1.50
N PHE A 269 -14.27 -1.61 1.71
CA PHE A 269 -13.42 -1.83 2.88
C PHE A 269 -12.71 -0.54 3.30
N GLN A 270 -12.90 -0.08 4.53
CA GLN A 270 -12.15 1.04 5.09
C GLN A 270 -10.67 0.67 5.26
N THR A 271 -9.79 1.33 4.48
CA THR A 271 -8.34 1.23 4.67
C THR A 271 -8.00 1.64 6.10
N ARG A 272 -7.26 0.81 6.84
CA ARG A 272 -7.05 0.98 8.29
C ARG A 272 -5.58 0.84 8.69
N ILE A 273 -5.17 1.62 9.68
CA ILE A 273 -3.90 1.41 10.39
C ILE A 273 -4.08 0.18 11.29
N ILE A 274 -3.09 -0.71 11.31
CA ILE A 274 -3.05 -1.90 12.18
C ILE A 274 -1.79 -1.96 13.08
N LYS A 275 -0.84 -1.05 12.83
CA LYS A 275 0.33 -0.75 13.66
C LYS A 275 0.76 0.69 13.41
#